data_AF-A0A922VES9-F1
#
_entry.id   AF-A0A922VES9-F1
#
_cell.length_a   1.000
_cell.length_b   1.000
_cell.length_c   1.000
_cell.angle_alpha   90.00
_cell.angle_beta   90.00
_cell.angle_gamma   90.00
#
_symmetry.space_group_name_H-M   'P 1'
#
loop_
_entity.id
_entity.type
_entity.pdbx_description
1 polymer ?
#
loop_
_entity_poly.entity_id
_entity_poly.type
_entity_poly.pdbx_seq_one_letter_code
_entity_poly.pdbx_strand_id
1 'polypeptide(L)'
;MPLMTVAMLGLGAFTILVMLVVVFAGPSPQRAKARRLKTVASRHNGSAGAVVEAQMRRITANRATRVDTAFASFLPNPALLQKRLAMTGKTWTVGHYGMATLGLFVVVAGLIWLQGAPPLLALGLGVVVGAGVPHLVVGFFI
;
A
#
# COMPACT_ATOMS: atom_id res chain seq x y z
N MET A 1 16.84 -31.00 4.25
CA MET A 1 15.96 -31.05 5.44
C MET A 1 16.27 -29.99 6.52
N PRO A 2 17.53 -29.66 6.90
CA PRO A 2 17.75 -28.63 7.93
C PRO A 2 17.54 -27.19 7.43
N LEU A 3 17.76 -26.95 6.13
CA LEU A 3 17.56 -25.63 5.54
C LEU A 3 16.09 -25.20 5.57
N MET A 4 15.17 -26.13 5.34
CA MET A 4 13.73 -25.86 5.28
C MET A 4 13.17 -25.50 6.67
N THR A 5 13.61 -26.21 7.73
CA THR A 5 13.22 -25.92 9.12
C THR A 5 13.81 -24.61 9.63
N VAL A 6 15.10 -24.36 9.39
CA VAL A 6 15.74 -23.08 9.76
C VAL A 6 15.04 -21.91 9.09
N ALA A 7 14.63 -22.10 7.83
CA ALA A 7 14.05 -21.02 7.08
C ALA A 7 12.56 -20.78 7.41
N MET A 8 11.76 -21.82 7.70
CA MET A 8 10.41 -21.65 8.26
C MET A 8 10.44 -20.91 9.61
N LEU A 9 11.41 -21.26 10.47
CA LEU A 9 11.58 -20.62 11.78
C LEU A 9 12.05 -19.16 11.63
N GLY A 10 12.96 -18.89 10.68
CA GLY A 10 13.41 -17.55 10.34
C GLY A 10 12.28 -16.67 9.77
N LEU A 11 11.44 -17.21 8.90
CA LEU A 11 10.30 -16.48 8.32
C LEU A 11 9.23 -16.19 9.38
N GLY A 12 8.94 -17.16 10.27
CA GLY A 12 8.08 -16.95 11.43
C GLY A 12 8.60 -15.84 12.35
N ALA A 13 9.87 -15.90 12.75
CA ALA A 13 10.51 -14.87 13.57
C ALA A 13 10.49 -13.49 12.89
N PHE A 14 10.74 -13.44 11.57
CA PHE A 14 10.70 -12.20 10.79
C PHE A 14 9.30 -11.59 10.75
N THR A 15 8.24 -12.40 10.55
CA THR A 15 6.85 -11.88 10.56
C THR A 15 6.46 -11.30 11.91
N ILE A 16 6.89 -11.91 13.01
CA ILE A 16 6.67 -11.38 14.37
C ILE A 16 7.41 -10.05 14.56
N LEU A 17 8.65 -9.94 14.09
CA LEU A 17 9.41 -8.68 14.13
C LEU A 17 8.75 -7.57 13.30
N VAL A 18 8.26 -7.89 12.10
CA VAL A 18 7.53 -6.94 11.25
C VAL A 18 6.24 -6.49 11.94
N MET A 19 5.48 -7.41 12.54
CA MET A 19 4.28 -7.06 13.31
C MET A 19 4.62 -6.15 14.50
N LEU A 20 5.70 -6.42 15.24
CA LEU A 20 6.16 -5.57 16.33
C LEU A 20 6.48 -4.15 15.83
N VAL A 21 7.27 -4.02 14.75
CA VAL A 21 7.61 -2.73 14.17
C VAL A 21 6.36 -1.97 13.71
N VAL A 22 5.40 -2.64 13.08
CA VAL A 22 4.15 -2.03 12.62
C VAL A 22 3.28 -1.57 13.79
N VAL A 23 3.25 -2.31 14.90
CA VAL A 23 2.54 -1.92 16.13
C VAL A 23 3.17 -0.68 16.79
N PHE A 24 4.50 -0.61 16.81
CA PHE A 24 5.23 0.53 17.38
C PHE A 24 5.42 1.70 16.41
N ALA A 25 5.09 1.54 15.12
CA ALA A 25 5.01 2.61 14.13
C ALA A 25 3.77 3.49 14.38
N GLY A 26 3.78 4.20 15.51
CA GLY A 26 2.78 5.19 15.86
C GLY A 26 2.70 6.35 14.85
N PRO A 27 1.58 7.10 14.82
CA PRO A 27 1.41 8.23 13.92
C PRO A 27 2.49 9.30 14.16
N SER A 28 3.20 9.68 13.10
CA SER A 28 4.36 10.58 13.24
C SER A 28 3.95 11.95 13.83
N PRO A 29 4.71 12.48 14.81
CA PRO A 29 4.41 13.75 15.46
C PRO A 29 4.41 14.93 14.48
N GLN A 30 5.17 14.82 13.39
CA GLN A 30 5.23 15.80 12.32
C GLN A 30 3.94 15.85 11.48
N ARG A 31 3.29 14.70 11.24
CA ARG A 31 1.96 14.66 10.59
C ARG A 31 0.88 15.25 11.51
N ALA A 32 1.00 15.09 12.83
CA ALA A 32 0.10 15.72 13.80
C ALA A 32 0.23 17.25 13.78
N LYS A 33 1.46 17.80 13.74
CA LYS A 33 1.72 19.24 13.60
C LYS A 33 1.18 19.79 12.27
N ALA A 34 1.43 19.12 11.15
CA ALA A 34 0.93 19.54 9.84
C ALA A 34 -0.61 19.58 9.77
N ARG A 35 -1.29 18.60 10.41
CA ARG A 35 -2.75 18.55 10.48
C ARG A 35 -3.32 19.73 11.28
N ARG A 36 -2.67 20.09 12.39
CA ARG A 36 -3.03 21.27 13.20
C ARG A 36 -2.85 22.57 12.41
N LEU A 37 -1.72 22.72 11.73
CA LEU A 37 -1.42 23.91 10.91
C LEU A 37 -2.45 24.09 9.78
N LYS A 38 -2.84 22.99 9.12
CA LYS A 38 -3.83 23.00 8.04
C LYS A 38 -5.22 23.41 8.52
N THR A 39 -5.62 22.98 9.71
CA THR A 39 -6.90 23.40 10.33
C THR A 39 -6.92 24.89 10.63
N VAL A 40 -5.80 25.45 11.10
CA VAL A 40 -5.68 26.90 11.32
C VAL A 40 -5.69 27.66 10.00
N ALA A 41 -4.92 27.21 9.01
CA ALA A 41 -4.90 27.83 7.68
C ALA A 41 -6.30 27.85 7.02
N SER A 42 -7.08 26.77 7.15
CA SER A 42 -8.44 26.71 6.60
C SER A 42 -9.43 27.69 7.25
N ARG A 43 -9.16 28.17 8.47
CA ARG A 43 -9.99 29.18 9.13
C ARG A 43 -9.70 30.60 8.65
N HIS A 44 -8.49 30.85 8.15
CA HIS A 44 -8.06 32.17 7.69
C HIS A 44 -8.18 32.36 6.16
N ASN A 45 -8.20 31.27 5.38
CA ASN A 45 -8.35 31.29 3.92
C ASN A 45 -9.81 31.09 3.46
N GLY A 46 -10.74 31.90 3.98
CA GLY A 46 -12.18 31.83 3.72
C GLY A 46 -12.63 32.26 2.32
N SER A 47 -11.94 31.86 1.25
CA SER A 47 -12.48 32.00 -0.11
C SER A 47 -13.41 30.82 -0.41
N ALA A 48 -14.59 31.09 -0.97
CA ALA A 48 -15.58 30.05 -1.31
C ALA A 48 -14.96 28.90 -2.15
N GLY A 49 -13.97 29.20 -3.00
CA GLY A 49 -13.19 28.21 -3.73
C GLY A 49 -12.32 27.31 -2.84
N ALA A 50 -11.63 27.86 -1.84
CA ALA A 50 -10.81 27.09 -0.91
C ALA A 50 -11.66 26.18 0.00
N VAL A 51 -12.88 26.59 0.35
CA VAL A 51 -13.82 25.75 1.12
C VAL A 51 -14.33 24.58 0.28
N VAL A 52 -14.69 24.82 -0.98
CA VAL A 52 -15.14 23.77 -1.91
C VAL A 52 -14.00 22.79 -2.22
N GLU A 53 -12.79 23.28 -2.48
CA GLU A 53 -11.62 22.42 -2.71
C GLU A 53 -11.23 21.65 -1.45
N ALA A 54 -11.28 22.28 -0.27
CA ALA A 54 -11.07 21.59 1.00
C ALA A 54 -12.13 20.52 1.26
N GLN A 55 -13.38 20.75 0.88
CA GLN A 55 -14.48 19.79 1.01
C GLN A 55 -14.33 18.62 0.03
N MET A 56 -14.00 18.88 -1.24
CA MET A 56 -13.67 17.85 -2.24
C MET A 56 -12.47 17.01 -1.81
N ARG A 57 -11.41 17.65 -1.30
CA ARG A 57 -10.25 16.96 -0.76
C ARG A 57 -10.59 16.16 0.50
N ARG A 58 -11.52 16.63 1.34
CA ARG A 58 -11.97 15.92 2.54
C ARG A 58 -12.81 14.70 2.19
N ILE A 59 -13.68 14.79 1.18
CA ILE A 59 -14.47 13.66 0.66
C ILE A 59 -13.53 12.59 0.09
N THR A 60 -12.54 13.01 -0.70
CA THR A 60 -11.54 12.10 -1.28
C THR A 60 -10.63 11.51 -0.20
N ALA A 61 -10.22 12.30 0.80
CA ALA A 61 -9.39 11.84 1.91
C ALA A 61 -10.13 10.94 2.91
N ASN A 62 -11.45 11.13 3.09
CA ASN A 62 -12.28 10.22 3.89
C ASN A 62 -12.46 8.86 3.20
N ARG A 63 -12.34 8.79 1.87
CA ARG A 63 -12.26 7.53 1.13
C ARG A 63 -10.87 6.89 1.17
N ALA A 64 -9.81 7.65 1.45
CA ALA A 64 -8.44 7.14 1.46
C ALA A 64 -8.08 6.49 2.80
N THR A 65 -7.81 5.18 2.79
CA THR A 65 -7.38 4.42 3.96
C THR A 65 -5.94 4.80 4.38
N ARG A 66 -5.57 4.59 5.67
CA ARG A 66 -4.18 4.81 6.14
C ARG A 66 -3.16 4.03 5.28
N VAL A 67 -3.57 2.84 4.84
CA VAL A 67 -2.84 1.98 3.92
C VAL A 67 -2.59 2.70 2.58
N ASP A 68 -3.61 3.33 2.00
CA ASP A 68 -3.49 4.09 0.74
C ASP A 68 -2.47 5.21 0.85
N THR A 69 -2.44 5.90 1.99
CA THR A 69 -1.48 6.99 2.21
C THR A 69 -0.04 6.51 2.33
N ALA A 70 0.18 5.29 2.83
CA ALA A 70 1.50 4.68 2.91
C ALA A 70 1.98 4.20 1.53
N PHE A 71 1.11 3.56 0.75
CA PHE A 71 1.44 3.13 -0.61
C PHE A 71 1.58 4.31 -1.57
N ALA A 72 0.79 5.36 -1.41
CA ALA A 72 0.90 6.57 -2.23
C ALA A 72 2.24 7.31 -2.02
N SER A 73 2.87 7.21 -0.84
CA SER A 73 4.21 7.76 -0.62
C SER A 73 5.34 6.90 -1.19
N PHE A 74 5.09 5.61 -1.45
CA PHE A 74 6.06 4.70 -2.07
C PHE A 74 6.01 4.75 -3.60
N LEU A 75 4.89 5.20 -4.19
CA LEU A 75 4.75 5.33 -5.63
C LEU A 75 5.20 6.71 -6.12
N PRO A 76 6.00 6.81 -7.19
CA PRO A 76 6.41 8.10 -7.77
C PRO A 76 5.21 8.92 -8.29
N ASN A 77 4.19 8.25 -8.84
CA ASN A 77 3.01 8.90 -9.44
C ASN A 77 1.69 8.27 -8.94
N PRO A 78 1.29 8.50 -7.68
CA PRO A 78 0.08 7.90 -7.11
C PRO A 78 -1.21 8.42 -7.76
N ALA A 79 -1.19 9.65 -8.29
CA ALA A 79 -2.34 10.26 -8.95
C ALA A 79 -2.74 9.55 -10.26
N LEU A 80 -1.76 9.07 -11.04
CA LEU A 80 -2.03 8.33 -12.27
C LEU A 80 -2.65 6.96 -11.97
N LEU A 81 -2.13 6.26 -10.95
CA LEU A 81 -2.70 5.00 -10.51
C LEU A 81 -4.12 5.19 -9.97
N GLN A 82 -4.35 6.24 -9.17
CA GLN A 82 -5.68 6.56 -8.67
C GLN A 82 -6.66 6.88 -9.80
N LYS A 83 -6.23 7.60 -10.84
CA LYS A 83 -7.04 7.84 -12.05
C LYS A 83 -7.41 6.53 -12.75
N ARG A 84 -6.43 5.65 -12.94
CA ARG A 84 -6.65 4.31 -13.54
C ARG A 84 -7.63 3.47 -12.73
N LEU A 85 -7.49 3.44 -11.41
CA LEU A 85 -8.43 2.75 -10.53
C LEU A 85 -9.81 3.39 -10.50
N ALA A 86 -9.93 4.70 -10.70
CA ALA A 86 -11.23 5.36 -10.81
C ALA A 86 -11.94 5.01 -12.13
N MET A 87 -11.18 4.80 -13.22
CA MET A 87 -11.73 4.39 -14.52
C MET A 87 -12.30 2.97 -14.51
N THR A 88 -11.81 2.07 -13.63
CA THR A 88 -12.34 0.70 -13.52
C THR A 88 -13.76 0.62 -12.92
N GLY A 89 -14.31 1.74 -12.44
CA GLY A 89 -15.65 1.79 -11.83
C GLY A 89 -15.78 1.04 -10.49
N LYS A 90 -14.67 0.48 -9.98
CA LYS A 90 -14.64 -0.35 -8.77
C LYS A 90 -14.19 0.47 -7.56
N THR A 91 -14.56 0.06 -6.35
CA THR A 91 -14.19 0.73 -5.09
C THR A 91 -12.71 0.54 -4.71
N TRP A 92 -11.86 0.11 -5.65
CA TRP A 92 -10.46 -0.14 -5.40
C TRP A 92 -9.72 1.17 -5.11
N THR A 93 -8.94 1.17 -4.04
CA THR A 93 -8.04 2.27 -3.70
C THR A 93 -6.58 1.89 -3.99
N VAL A 94 -5.69 2.89 -3.98
CA VAL A 94 -4.24 2.67 -4.17
C VAL A 94 -3.67 1.70 -3.12
N GLY A 95 -4.19 1.72 -1.89
CA GLY A 95 -3.75 0.78 -0.85
C GLY A 95 -4.30 -0.63 -1.03
N HIS A 96 -5.53 -0.80 -1.54
CA HIS A 96 -6.04 -2.13 -1.92
C HIS A 96 -5.20 -2.74 -3.04
N TYR A 97 -4.81 -1.95 -4.04
CA TYR A 97 -3.91 -2.39 -5.11
C TYR A 97 -2.52 -2.75 -4.57
N GLY A 98 -1.96 -1.90 -3.70
CA GLY A 98 -0.68 -2.14 -3.06
C GLY A 98 -0.68 -3.41 -2.19
N MET A 99 -1.71 -3.61 -1.36
CA MET A 99 -1.89 -4.80 -0.54
C MET A 99 -2.09 -6.06 -1.38
N ALA A 100 -2.87 -5.99 -2.46
CA ALA A 100 -3.05 -7.14 -3.36
C ALA A 100 -1.72 -7.53 -4.03
N THR A 101 -0.95 -6.54 -4.49
CA THR A 101 0.37 -6.76 -5.10
C THR A 101 1.37 -7.37 -4.10
N LEU A 102 1.49 -6.80 -2.90
CA LEU A 102 2.39 -7.29 -1.86
C LEU A 102 1.96 -8.65 -1.31
N GLY A 103 0.66 -8.85 -1.06
CA GLY A 103 0.12 -10.11 -0.58
C GLY A 103 0.35 -11.22 -1.60
N LEU A 104 0.08 -10.96 -2.88
CA LEU A 104 0.32 -11.93 -3.93
C LEU A 104 1.80 -12.24 -4.12
N PHE A 105 2.68 -11.23 -4.03
CA PHE A 105 4.12 -11.43 -4.02
C PHE A 105 4.55 -12.38 -2.89
N VAL A 106 4.14 -12.11 -1.65
CA VAL A 106 4.52 -12.91 -0.46
C VAL A 106 3.99 -14.33 -0.56
N VAL A 107 2.72 -14.51 -0.96
CA VAL A 107 2.10 -15.83 -1.08
C VAL A 107 2.77 -16.65 -2.18
N VAL A 108 2.96 -16.08 -3.36
CA VAL A 108 3.55 -16.80 -4.50
C VAL A 108 5.03 -17.09 -4.28
N ALA A 109 5.81 -16.11 -3.82
CA ALA A 109 7.21 -16.32 -3.48
C ALA A 109 7.36 -17.37 -2.35
N GLY A 110 6.50 -17.30 -1.32
CA GLY A 110 6.50 -18.26 -0.22
C GLY A 110 6.18 -19.68 -0.67
N LEU A 111 5.16 -19.87 -1.52
CA LEU A 111 4.79 -21.19 -2.06
C LEU A 111 5.89 -21.78 -2.94
N ILE A 112 6.47 -20.99 -3.83
CA ILE A 112 7.57 -21.43 -4.72
C ILE A 112 8.80 -21.79 -3.90
N TRP A 113 9.07 -21.04 -2.83
CA TRP A 113 10.17 -21.34 -1.94
C TRP A 113 9.94 -22.61 -1.10
N LEU A 114 8.71 -22.84 -0.63
CA LEU A 114 8.33 -24.08 0.08
C LEU A 114 8.45 -25.33 -0.81
N GLN A 115 8.30 -25.18 -2.13
CA GLN A 115 8.58 -26.25 -3.10
C GLN A 115 10.07 -26.55 -3.28
N GLY A 116 10.97 -25.86 -2.56
CA GLY A 116 12.41 -26.08 -2.61
C GLY A 116 13.12 -25.32 -3.73
N ALA A 117 12.44 -24.37 -4.39
CA ALA A 117 13.08 -23.54 -5.41
C ALA A 117 14.12 -22.60 -4.78
N PRO A 118 15.20 -22.28 -5.52
CA PRO A 118 16.18 -21.28 -5.11
C PRO A 118 15.51 -19.95 -4.73
N PRO A 119 15.93 -19.27 -3.64
CA PRO A 119 15.28 -18.05 -3.17
C PRO A 119 15.29 -16.93 -4.21
N LEU A 120 16.31 -16.87 -5.07
CA LEU A 120 16.35 -15.92 -6.19
C LEU A 120 15.21 -16.13 -7.19
N LEU A 121 14.89 -17.39 -7.51
CA LEU A 121 13.80 -17.74 -8.43
C LEU A 121 12.44 -17.51 -7.77
N ALA A 122 12.31 -17.87 -6.50
CA ALA A 122 11.08 -17.64 -5.73
C ALA A 122 10.73 -16.14 -5.66
N LEU A 123 11.73 -15.28 -5.39
CA LEU A 123 11.56 -13.84 -5.37
C LEU A 123 11.28 -13.29 -6.78
N GLY A 124 12.03 -13.73 -7.79
CA GLY A 124 11.83 -13.29 -9.18
C GLY A 124 10.44 -13.61 -9.71
N LEU A 125 10.01 -14.87 -9.60
CA LEU A 125 8.65 -15.29 -9.98
C LEU A 125 7.59 -14.62 -9.11
N GLY A 126 7.86 -14.46 -7.82
CA GLY A 126 7.00 -13.70 -6.90
C GLY A 126 6.76 -12.27 -7.39
N VAL A 127 7.80 -11.55 -7.83
CA VAL A 127 7.64 -10.18 -8.37
C VAL A 127 6.83 -10.20 -9.65
N VAL A 128 7.13 -11.11 -10.58
CA VAL A 128 6.44 -11.21 -11.87
C VAL A 128 4.95 -11.47 -11.66
N VAL A 129 4.59 -12.42 -10.80
CA VAL A 129 3.18 -12.75 -10.54
C VAL A 129 2.52 -11.70 -9.65
N GLY A 130 3.21 -11.25 -8.59
CA GLY A 130 2.73 -10.26 -7.63
C GLY A 130 2.43 -8.91 -8.25
N ALA A 131 3.28 -8.42 -9.15
CA ALA A 131 3.04 -7.17 -9.88
C ALA A 131 2.24 -7.38 -11.18
N GLY A 132 2.43 -8.52 -11.85
CA GLY A 132 1.80 -8.81 -13.13
C GLY A 132 0.29 -9.02 -13.04
N VAL A 133 -0.18 -9.82 -12.07
CA VAL A 133 -1.62 -10.13 -11.96
C VAL A 133 -2.45 -8.88 -11.64
N PRO A 134 -2.10 -8.03 -10.65
CA PRO A 134 -2.85 -6.80 -10.39
C PRO A 134 -2.80 -5.84 -11.58
N HIS A 135 -1.68 -5.77 -12.30
CA HIS A 135 -1.55 -4.91 -13.48
C HIS A 135 -2.46 -5.35 -14.62
N LEU A 136 -2.52 -6.66 -14.89
CA LEU A 136 -3.40 -7.24 -15.91
C LEU A 136 -4.88 -7.08 -15.55
N VAL A 137 -5.24 -7.32 -14.29
CA VAL A 137 -6.61 -7.15 -13.81
C VAL A 137 -7.05 -5.69 -13.93
N VAL A 138 -6.21 -4.73 -13.53
CA VAL A 138 -6.52 -3.31 -13.71
C VAL A 138 -6.59 -2.94 -15.19
N GLY A 139 -5.72 -3.47 -16.04
CA GLY A 139 -5.76 -3.26 -17.49
C GLY A 139 -7.00 -3.82 -18.18
N PHE A 140 -7.57 -4.92 -17.67
CA PHE A 140 -8.80 -5.51 -18.20
C PHE A 140 -10.06 -4.68 -17.88
N PHE A 141 -10.06 -3.98 -16.75
CA PHE A 141 -11.20 -3.18 -16.29
C PHE A 141 -11.19 -1.73 -16.77
N ILE A 142 -10.14 -1.27 -17.46
CA ILE A 142 -10.02 0.08 -18.04
C ILE A 142 -10.38 0.00 -19.52
#